data_AF-A0A3M1NI89-F1
#
_entry.id   AF-A0A3M1NI89-F1
#
_cell.length_a   1.000
_cell.length_b   1.000
_cell.length_c   1.000
_cell.angle_alpha   90.00
_cell.angle_beta   90.00
_cell.angle_gamma   90.00
#
_symmetry.space_group_name_H-M   'P 1'
#
loop_
_entity.id
_entity.type
_entity.pdbx_description
1 polymer ?
#
loop_
_entity_poly.entity_id
_entity_poly.type
_entity_poly.pdbx_seq_one_letter_code
_entity_poly.pdbx_strand_id
1 'polypeptide(L)'
;MDDQILENLIQLTGLSEEDFQILREFAPHTNSWSTDIIPKFYDLLFGYAPTAKLFHQQERPIREETLRNWFSELISGDIDRSFWKYQWETGLLHVKRGVRNHMMIAMMSQLQILFLKKCIEEFEWEDAIELFCAFKRITDTITGLIAEGYFEKYLESIESMSGIKKRVIQRMVDLEIPSVLKKHSLPGSTNDKYPEGE
;
A
#
# COMPACT_ATOMS: atom_id res chain seq x y z
N MET A 1 -2.85 -11.98 9.28
CA MET A 1 -1.85 -10.90 9.27
C MET A 1 -0.72 -11.35 10.17
N ASP A 2 0.50 -11.29 9.67
CA ASP A 2 1.70 -11.54 10.48
C ASP A 2 2.00 -10.25 11.25
N ASP A 3 1.95 -10.30 12.58
CA ASP A 3 2.16 -9.12 13.42
C ASP A 3 3.60 -8.60 13.32
N GLN A 4 4.58 -9.47 13.03
CA GLN A 4 5.98 -9.06 12.85
C GLN A 4 6.17 -8.18 11.61
N ILE A 5 5.41 -8.43 10.54
CA ILE A 5 5.45 -7.61 9.33
C ILE A 5 4.95 -6.20 9.64
N LEU A 6 3.83 -6.10 10.38
CA LEU A 6 3.29 -4.81 10.79
C LEU A 6 4.28 -4.04 11.68
N GLU A 7 4.89 -4.69 12.66
CA GLU A 7 5.91 -4.08 13.53
C GLU A 7 7.10 -3.55 12.72
N ASN A 8 7.62 -4.33 11.77
CA ASN A 8 8.73 -3.91 10.91
C ASN A 8 8.33 -2.69 10.07
N LEU A 9 7.14 -2.69 9.49
CA LEU A 9 6.66 -1.57 8.68
C LEU A 9 6.48 -0.30 9.52
N ILE A 10 5.90 -0.41 10.72
CA ILE A 10 5.77 0.71 11.67
C ILE A 10 7.16 1.27 11.99
N GLN A 11 8.10 0.41 12.38
CA GLN A 11 9.45 0.81 12.75
C GLN A 11 10.21 1.48 11.59
N LEU A 12 10.09 0.98 10.37
CA LEU A 12 10.84 1.48 9.20
C LEU A 12 10.21 2.72 8.57
N THR A 13 8.89 2.88 8.67
CA THR A 13 8.20 4.10 8.25
C THR A 13 8.30 5.21 9.28
N GLY A 14 8.67 4.88 10.52
CA GLY A 14 8.70 5.81 11.64
C GLY A 14 7.29 6.20 12.11
N LEU A 15 6.28 5.39 11.80
CA LEU A 15 4.91 5.62 12.25
C LEU A 15 4.86 5.52 13.78
N SER A 16 4.20 6.46 14.42
CA SER A 16 4.16 6.60 15.87
C SER A 16 2.80 7.07 16.36
N GLU A 17 2.60 7.07 17.68
CA GLU A 17 1.36 7.58 18.28
C GLU A 17 1.15 9.08 18.02
N GLU A 18 2.23 9.85 17.86
CA GLU A 18 2.17 11.27 17.50
C GLU A 18 1.48 11.48 16.15
N ASP A 19 1.74 10.60 15.18
CA ASP A 19 1.07 10.65 13.88
C ASP A 19 -0.45 10.48 14.00
N PHE A 20 -0.90 9.56 14.87
CA PHE A 20 -2.34 9.35 15.10
C PHE A 20 -2.97 10.53 15.84
N GLN A 21 -2.23 11.19 16.74
CA GLN A 21 -2.67 12.41 17.41
C GLN A 21 -2.84 13.57 16.41
N ILE A 22 -1.86 13.77 15.52
CA ILE A 22 -1.93 14.76 14.44
C ILE A 22 -3.16 14.48 13.56
N LEU A 23 -3.34 13.24 13.10
CA LEU A 23 -4.50 12.90 12.27
C LEU A 23 -5.83 13.22 12.99
N ARG A 24 -5.97 12.83 14.25
CA ARG A 24 -7.14 13.16 15.10
C ARG A 24 -7.39 14.66 15.19
N GLU A 25 -6.35 15.45 15.43
CA GLU A 25 -6.44 16.90 15.59
C GLU A 25 -6.96 17.59 14.31
N PHE A 26 -6.45 17.17 13.16
CA PHE A 26 -6.84 17.74 11.87
C PHE A 26 -8.12 17.12 11.27
N ALA A 27 -8.59 15.98 11.79
CA ALA A 27 -9.77 15.27 11.30
C ALA A 27 -11.03 16.13 11.08
N PRO A 28 -11.39 17.10 11.97
CA PRO A 28 -12.57 17.95 11.76
C PRO A 28 -12.52 18.76 10.45
N HIS A 29 -11.32 19.09 9.97
CA HIS A 29 -11.12 19.84 8.73
C HIS A 29 -10.96 18.90 7.53
N THR A 30 -10.13 17.87 7.68
CA THR A 30 -9.71 16.98 6.58
C THR A 30 -10.78 15.99 6.13
N ASN A 31 -11.80 15.68 6.95
CA ASN A 31 -12.89 14.76 6.59
C ASN A 31 -13.63 15.18 5.31
N SER A 32 -13.81 16.49 5.13
CA SER A 32 -14.46 17.05 3.96
C SER A 32 -13.65 16.83 2.67
N TRP A 33 -12.32 16.68 2.75
CA TRP A 33 -11.46 16.59 1.56
C TRP A 33 -11.75 15.37 0.69
N SER A 34 -12.39 14.35 1.26
CA SER A 34 -12.83 13.16 0.52
C SER A 34 -13.81 13.47 -0.62
N THR A 35 -14.52 14.62 -0.58
CA THR A 35 -15.38 15.07 -1.68
C THR A 35 -14.58 15.51 -2.91
N ASP A 36 -13.35 15.97 -2.71
CA ASP A 36 -12.48 16.49 -3.79
C ASP A 36 -11.42 15.48 -4.22
N ILE A 37 -10.80 14.80 -3.25
CA ILE A 37 -9.68 13.86 -3.49
C ILE A 37 -10.18 12.60 -4.20
N ILE A 38 -11.27 12.00 -3.72
CA ILE A 38 -11.73 10.69 -4.20
C ILE A 38 -12.17 10.72 -5.66
N PRO A 39 -12.95 11.72 -6.14
CA PRO A 39 -13.27 11.80 -7.57
C PRO A 39 -12.03 11.90 -8.46
N LYS A 40 -11.03 12.71 -8.07
CA LYS A 40 -9.76 12.85 -8.81
C LYS A 40 -8.98 11.54 -8.85
N PHE A 41 -8.96 10.79 -7.75
CA PHE A 41 -8.35 9.46 -7.69
C PHE A 41 -9.01 8.49 -8.70
N TYR A 42 -10.35 8.47 -8.75
CA TYR A 42 -11.07 7.60 -9.69
C TYR A 42 -11.03 8.10 -11.13
N ASP A 43 -10.94 9.41 -11.38
CA ASP A 43 -10.73 9.94 -12.72
C ASP A 43 -9.42 9.41 -13.33
N LEU A 44 -8.34 9.31 -12.55
CA LEU A 44 -7.08 8.69 -13.00
C LEU A 44 -7.27 7.21 -13.34
N LEU A 45 -7.94 6.46 -12.47
CA LEU A 45 -8.17 5.02 -12.66
C LEU A 45 -9.02 4.72 -13.90
N PHE A 46 -10.10 5.47 -14.11
CA PHE A 46 -10.99 5.31 -15.27
C PHE A 46 -10.41 5.94 -16.54
N GLY A 47 -9.53 6.93 -16.43
CA GLY A 47 -8.86 7.59 -17.55
C GLY A 47 -7.71 6.78 -18.16
N TYR A 48 -7.15 5.81 -17.44
CA TYR A 48 -6.07 4.96 -17.94
C TYR A 48 -6.58 3.55 -18.30
N ALA A 49 -6.48 3.18 -19.58
CA ALA A 49 -7.13 1.97 -20.10
C ALA A 49 -6.78 0.66 -19.35
N PRO A 50 -5.52 0.40 -18.92
CA PRO A 50 -5.20 -0.79 -18.14
C PRO A 50 -5.91 -0.88 -16.78
N THR A 51 -6.10 0.23 -16.07
CA THR A 51 -6.83 0.25 -14.79
C THR A 51 -8.33 0.31 -15.01
N ALA A 52 -8.80 1.04 -16.02
CA ALA A 52 -10.23 1.16 -16.34
C ALA A 52 -10.89 -0.20 -16.63
N LYS A 53 -10.16 -1.11 -17.28
CA LYS A 53 -10.60 -2.47 -17.59
C LYS A 53 -10.87 -3.35 -16.36
N LEU A 54 -10.40 -2.93 -15.17
CA LEU A 54 -10.61 -3.67 -13.92
C LEU A 54 -11.95 -3.35 -13.24
N PHE A 55 -12.70 -2.39 -13.78
CA PHE A 55 -14.00 -1.96 -13.25
C PHE A 55 -15.15 -2.49 -14.10
N HIS A 56 -16.26 -2.85 -13.44
CA HIS A 56 -17.51 -3.14 -14.13
C HIS A 56 -18.37 -1.88 -14.30
N GLN A 57 -19.33 -1.94 -15.22
CA GLN A 57 -20.26 -0.84 -15.44
C GLN A 57 -20.98 -0.47 -14.13
N GLN A 58 -21.13 0.82 -13.87
CA GLN A 58 -21.83 1.37 -12.68
C GLN A 58 -21.14 1.10 -11.33
N GLU A 59 -19.93 0.54 -11.29
CA GLU A 59 -19.23 0.33 -10.01
C GLU A 59 -18.68 1.62 -9.39
N ARG A 60 -18.44 2.67 -10.19
CA ARG A 60 -17.72 3.87 -9.73
C ARG A 60 -18.31 4.47 -8.45
N PRO A 61 -19.62 4.75 -8.33
CA PRO A 61 -20.17 5.35 -7.11
C PRO A 61 -19.93 4.50 -5.86
N ILE A 62 -20.06 3.17 -5.97
CA ILE A 62 -19.86 2.23 -4.86
C ILE A 62 -18.38 2.22 -4.44
N ARG A 63 -17.47 2.30 -5.42
CA ARG A 63 -16.02 2.29 -5.19
C ARG A 63 -15.55 3.59 -4.54
N GLU A 64 -16.04 4.72 -5.04
CA GLU A 64 -15.78 6.02 -4.42
C GLU A 64 -16.27 6.06 -2.97
N GLU A 65 -17.48 5.55 -2.71
CA GLU A 65 -18.01 5.51 -1.34
C GLU A 65 -17.19 4.61 -0.41
N THR A 66 -16.74 3.45 -0.91
CA THR A 66 -15.85 2.58 -0.16
C THR A 66 -14.55 3.31 0.22
N LEU A 67 -13.97 4.06 -0.71
CA LEU A 67 -12.73 4.79 -0.47
C LEU A 67 -12.95 6.03 0.42
N ARG A 68 -14.10 6.69 0.35
CA ARG A 68 -14.47 7.79 1.27
C ARG A 68 -14.56 7.29 2.71
N ASN A 69 -15.21 6.16 2.94
CA ASN A 69 -15.32 5.57 4.28
C ASN A 69 -13.94 5.16 4.82
N TRP A 70 -13.12 4.50 4.00
CA TRP A 70 -11.74 4.16 4.37
C TRP A 70 -10.90 5.42 4.65
N PHE A 71 -11.06 6.47 3.86
CA PHE A 71 -10.34 7.73 4.06
C PHE A 71 -10.74 8.39 5.38
N SER A 72 -12.05 8.43 5.70
CA SER A 72 -12.56 8.98 6.96
C SER A 72 -12.06 8.20 8.18
N GLU A 73 -12.06 6.86 8.11
CA GLU A 73 -11.49 6.00 9.15
C GLU A 73 -9.99 6.25 9.32
N LEU A 74 -9.24 6.34 8.23
CA LEU A 74 -7.80 6.63 8.24
C LEU A 74 -7.48 7.96 8.95
N ILE A 75 -8.12 9.05 8.53
CA ILE A 75 -7.85 10.38 9.09
C ILE A 75 -8.42 10.56 10.49
N SER A 76 -9.32 9.70 10.94
CA SER A 76 -9.81 9.75 12.32
C SER A 76 -8.68 9.52 13.33
N GLY A 77 -7.58 8.87 12.94
CA GLY A 77 -6.47 8.51 13.82
C GLY A 77 -6.80 7.44 14.87
N ASP A 78 -8.07 7.01 14.97
CA ASP A 78 -8.52 5.96 15.89
C ASP A 78 -8.32 4.58 15.27
N ILE A 79 -7.04 4.22 15.11
CA ILE A 79 -6.61 3.01 14.42
C ILE A 79 -6.41 1.86 15.40
N ASP A 80 -7.15 0.77 15.18
CA ASP A 80 -7.03 -0.45 15.97
C ASP A 80 -6.48 -1.64 15.16
N ARG A 81 -6.40 -2.81 15.79
CA ARG A 81 -5.94 -4.02 15.12
C ARG A 81 -6.85 -4.47 13.97
N SER A 82 -8.15 -4.15 14.03
CA SER A 82 -9.10 -4.50 12.99
C SER A 82 -8.85 -3.70 11.71
N PHE A 83 -8.50 -2.42 11.84
CA PHE A 83 -8.09 -1.58 10.72
C PHE A 83 -6.89 -2.18 9.98
N TRP A 84 -5.81 -2.54 10.70
CA TRP A 84 -4.62 -3.13 10.09
C TRP A 84 -4.92 -4.47 9.41
N LYS A 85 -5.74 -5.31 10.04
CA LYS A 85 -6.19 -6.57 9.44
C LYS A 85 -6.97 -6.33 8.14
N TYR A 86 -7.81 -5.30 8.09
CA TYR A 86 -8.52 -4.95 6.86
C TYR A 86 -7.57 -4.54 5.73
N GLN A 87 -6.48 -3.81 6.02
CA GLN A 87 -5.48 -3.47 5.00
C GLN A 87 -4.75 -4.71 4.47
N TRP A 88 -4.40 -5.65 5.34
CA TRP A 88 -3.85 -6.95 4.94
C TRP A 88 -4.79 -7.71 3.99
N GLU A 89 -6.09 -7.76 4.33
CA GLU A 89 -7.11 -8.42 3.52
C GLU A 89 -7.41 -7.65 2.22
N THR A 90 -7.20 -6.34 2.20
CA THR A 90 -7.32 -5.51 1.01
C THR A 90 -6.33 -5.95 -0.07
N GLY A 91 -5.16 -6.48 0.29
CA GLY A 91 -4.25 -7.17 -0.65
C GLY A 91 -4.95 -8.27 -1.46
N LEU A 92 -5.75 -9.12 -0.81
CA LEU A 92 -6.52 -10.18 -1.48
C LEU A 92 -7.57 -9.64 -2.45
N LEU A 93 -8.27 -8.58 -2.03
CA LEU A 93 -9.30 -7.97 -2.87
C LEU A 93 -8.71 -7.40 -4.16
N HIS A 94 -7.50 -6.84 -4.06
CA HIS A 94 -6.74 -6.36 -5.22
C HIS A 94 -6.28 -7.53 -6.12
N VAL A 95 -5.74 -8.61 -5.57
CA VAL A 95 -5.39 -9.84 -6.34
C VAL A 95 -6.61 -10.34 -7.11
N LYS A 96 -7.75 -10.50 -6.42
CA LYS A 96 -8.99 -11.03 -6.99
C LYS A 96 -9.50 -10.17 -8.16
N ARG A 97 -9.25 -8.86 -8.12
CA ARG A 97 -9.63 -7.89 -9.16
C ARG A 97 -8.58 -7.74 -10.26
N GLY A 98 -7.42 -8.40 -10.15
CA GLY A 98 -6.32 -8.23 -11.09
C GLY A 98 -5.54 -6.92 -10.93
N VAL A 99 -5.72 -6.22 -9.81
CA VAL A 99 -4.89 -5.04 -9.49
C VAL A 99 -3.52 -5.54 -9.03
N ARG A 100 -2.47 -5.12 -9.73
CA ARG A 100 -1.08 -5.50 -9.43
C ARG A 100 -0.44 -4.49 -8.49
N ASN A 101 0.57 -4.93 -7.72
CA ASN A 101 1.27 -4.07 -6.74
C ASN A 101 1.75 -2.73 -7.32
N HIS A 102 2.29 -2.70 -8.54
CA HIS A 102 2.73 -1.44 -9.16
C HIS A 102 1.58 -0.44 -9.39
N MET A 103 0.37 -0.91 -9.69
CA MET A 103 -0.80 -0.04 -9.85
C MET A 103 -1.22 0.52 -8.49
N MET A 104 -1.27 -0.32 -7.46
CA MET A 104 -1.63 0.07 -6.09
C MET A 104 -0.63 1.10 -5.54
N ILE A 105 0.68 0.83 -5.64
CA ILE A 105 1.74 1.74 -5.18
C ILE A 105 1.67 3.08 -5.92
N ALA A 106 1.49 3.07 -7.24
CA ALA A 106 1.38 4.30 -8.02
C ALA A 106 0.14 5.12 -7.62
N MET A 107 -0.99 4.47 -7.37
CA MET A 107 -2.21 5.14 -6.96
C MET A 107 -2.16 5.65 -5.51
N MET A 108 -1.48 4.95 -4.60
CA MET A 108 -1.20 5.50 -3.27
C MET A 108 -0.34 6.76 -3.36
N SER A 109 0.70 6.75 -4.20
CA SER A 109 1.52 7.94 -4.43
C SER A 109 0.68 9.11 -4.96
N GLN A 110 -0.27 8.87 -5.87
CA GLN A 110 -1.21 9.90 -6.31
C GLN A 110 -2.12 10.41 -5.20
N LEU A 111 -2.62 9.52 -4.33
CA LEU A 111 -3.41 9.91 -3.16
C LEU A 111 -2.60 10.83 -2.22
N GLN A 112 -1.34 10.47 -1.92
CA GLN A 112 -0.43 11.29 -1.11
C GLN A 112 -0.19 12.66 -1.74
N ILE A 113 -0.01 12.75 -3.06
CA ILE A 113 0.16 14.04 -3.76
C ILE A 113 -1.11 14.90 -3.68
N LEU A 114 -2.29 14.29 -3.85
CA LEU A 114 -3.57 15.00 -3.73
C LEU A 114 -3.79 15.51 -2.31
N PHE A 115 -3.43 14.72 -1.30
CA PHE A 115 -3.51 15.11 0.11
C PHE A 115 -2.54 16.26 0.43
N LEU A 116 -1.27 16.17 0.00
CA LEU A 116 -0.30 17.25 0.17
C LEU A 116 -0.78 18.57 -0.42
N LYS A 117 -1.39 18.54 -1.62
CA LYS A 117 -1.96 19.73 -2.25
C LYS A 117 -3.03 20.39 -1.38
N LYS A 118 -3.91 19.58 -0.77
CA LYS A 118 -4.91 20.11 0.17
C LYS A 118 -4.26 20.68 1.43
N CYS A 119 -3.22 20.04 1.98
CA CYS A 119 -2.48 20.57 3.12
C CYS A 119 -1.91 21.97 2.83
N ILE A 120 -1.18 22.14 1.73
CA ILE A 120 -0.56 23.43 1.38
C ILE A 120 -1.57 24.51 0.96
N GLU A 121 -2.77 24.11 0.54
CA GLU A 121 -3.85 25.03 0.15
C GLU A 121 -4.61 25.56 1.37
N GLU A 122 -4.73 24.76 2.44
CA GLU A 122 -5.62 25.05 3.58
C GLU A 122 -4.89 25.41 4.88
N PHE A 123 -3.60 25.08 5.02
CA PHE A 123 -2.83 25.29 6.23
C PHE A 123 -1.54 26.06 5.99
N GLU A 124 -1.01 26.66 7.06
CA GLU A 124 0.34 27.21 7.08
C GLU A 124 1.38 26.10 6.90
N TRP A 125 2.58 26.48 6.49
CA TRP A 125 3.62 25.54 6.06
C TRP A 125 3.95 24.47 7.12
N GLU A 126 4.07 24.87 8.38
CA GLU A 126 4.41 23.98 9.49
C GLU A 126 3.33 22.90 9.67
N ASP A 127 2.08 23.30 9.85
CA ASP A 127 0.92 22.41 10.00
C ASP A 127 0.72 21.52 8.76
N ALA A 128 0.91 22.09 7.56
CA ALA A 128 0.77 21.36 6.31
C ALA A 128 1.80 20.22 6.19
N ILE A 129 3.05 20.48 6.58
CA ILE A 129 4.13 19.49 6.55
C ILE A 129 3.92 18.43 7.62
N GLU A 130 3.55 18.83 8.83
CA GLU A 130 3.30 17.90 9.94
C GLU A 130 2.17 16.92 9.60
N LEU A 131 1.00 17.45 9.20
CA LEU A 131 -0.15 16.65 8.78
C LEU A 131 0.19 15.74 7.59
N PHE A 132 0.89 16.26 6.57
CA PHE A 132 1.28 15.44 5.42
C PHE A 132 2.25 14.32 5.82
N CYS A 133 3.22 14.59 6.70
CA CYS A 133 4.16 13.57 7.15
C CYS A 133 3.45 12.44 7.90
N ALA A 134 2.50 12.78 8.78
CA ALA A 134 1.67 11.79 9.48
C ALA A 134 0.89 10.93 8.49
N PHE A 135 0.15 11.57 7.57
CA PHE A 135 -0.59 10.87 6.51
C PHE A 135 0.30 9.99 5.63
N LYS A 136 1.49 10.49 5.27
CA LYS A 136 2.45 9.75 4.45
C LYS A 136 2.95 8.50 5.17
N ARG A 137 3.37 8.62 6.43
CA ARG A 137 3.89 7.47 7.20
C ARG A 137 2.85 6.36 7.29
N ILE A 138 1.62 6.68 7.71
CA ILE A 138 0.56 5.67 7.80
C ILE A 138 0.24 5.06 6.42
N THR A 139 0.14 5.86 5.36
CA THR A 139 -0.20 5.33 4.03
C THR A 139 0.93 4.51 3.42
N ASP A 140 2.20 4.79 3.72
CA ASP A 140 3.34 3.96 3.36
C ASP A 140 3.32 2.63 4.14
N THR A 141 3.00 2.64 5.44
CA THR A 141 2.79 1.42 6.25
C THR A 141 1.68 0.55 5.65
N ILE A 142 0.53 1.16 5.33
CA ILE A 142 -0.61 0.48 4.69
C ILE A 142 -0.21 -0.12 3.34
N THR A 143 0.54 0.63 2.52
CA THR A 143 1.02 0.17 1.22
C THR A 143 1.90 -1.07 1.34
N GLY A 144 2.84 -1.05 2.28
CA GLY A 144 3.67 -2.22 2.59
C GLY A 144 2.82 -3.41 3.02
N LEU A 145 1.84 -3.18 3.90
CA LEU A 145 0.98 -4.25 4.42
C LEU A 145 0.08 -4.88 3.34
N ILE A 146 -0.47 -4.07 2.43
CA ILE A 146 -1.23 -4.55 1.25
C ILE A 146 -0.31 -5.36 0.33
N ALA A 147 0.92 -4.89 0.09
CA ALA A 147 1.88 -5.58 -0.79
C ALA A 147 2.33 -6.93 -0.22
N GLU A 148 2.58 -7.01 1.08
CA GLU A 148 2.89 -8.27 1.78
C GLU A 148 1.69 -9.21 1.82
N GLY A 149 0.49 -8.67 2.08
CA GLY A 149 -0.76 -9.44 1.99
C GLY A 149 -0.99 -10.04 0.60
N TYR A 150 -0.54 -9.37 -0.47
CA TYR A 150 -0.53 -9.93 -1.83
C TYR A 150 0.37 -11.17 -1.89
N PHE A 151 1.64 -11.05 -1.48
CA PHE A 151 2.65 -12.10 -1.61
C PHE A 151 2.33 -13.34 -0.76
N GLU A 152 2.00 -13.14 0.52
CA GLU A 152 1.64 -14.22 1.45
C GLU A 152 0.49 -15.07 0.91
N LYS A 153 -0.48 -14.43 0.26
CA LYS A 153 -1.66 -15.13 -0.24
C LYS A 153 -1.41 -15.93 -1.50
N TYR A 154 -0.46 -15.53 -2.34
CA TYR A 154 0.03 -16.42 -3.39
C TYR A 154 0.68 -17.67 -2.80
N LEU A 155 1.52 -17.51 -1.78
CA LEU A 155 2.19 -18.65 -1.14
C LEU A 155 1.20 -19.58 -0.43
N GLU A 156 0.25 -19.03 0.33
CA GLU A 156 -0.82 -19.81 0.95
C GLU A 156 -1.68 -20.55 -0.09
N SER A 157 -2.00 -19.89 -1.22
CA SER A 157 -2.79 -20.52 -2.29
C SER A 157 -2.04 -21.68 -2.93
N ILE A 158 -0.74 -21.53 -3.20
CA ILE A 158 0.09 -22.60 -3.74
C ILE A 158 0.19 -23.74 -2.73
N GLU A 159 0.43 -23.45 -1.45
CA GLU A 159 0.46 -24.49 -0.40
C GLU A 159 -0.87 -25.25 -0.33
N SER A 160 -2.00 -24.54 -0.31
CA SER A 160 -3.32 -25.16 -0.25
C SER A 160 -3.64 -26.01 -1.49
N MET A 161 -3.19 -25.62 -2.68
CA MET A 161 -3.47 -26.33 -3.92
C MET A 161 -2.52 -27.51 -4.16
N SER A 162 -1.25 -27.37 -3.81
CA SER A 162 -0.20 -28.35 -4.12
C SER A 162 0.17 -29.27 -2.94
N GLY A 163 -0.19 -28.89 -1.71
CA GLY A 163 0.30 -29.50 -0.48
C GLY A 163 1.76 -29.19 -0.14
N ILE A 164 2.47 -28.44 -1.00
CA ILE A 164 3.87 -28.05 -0.77
C ILE A 164 3.89 -26.93 0.26
N LYS A 165 4.56 -27.17 1.40
CA LYS A 165 4.70 -26.18 2.46
C LYS A 165 5.38 -24.90 1.98
N LYS A 166 4.89 -23.73 2.40
CA LYS A 166 5.47 -22.40 2.11
C LYS A 166 6.99 -22.38 2.24
N ARG A 167 7.54 -22.95 3.32
CA ARG A 167 9.00 -23.01 3.56
C ARG A 167 9.78 -23.74 2.44
N VAL A 168 9.17 -24.74 1.81
CA VAL A 168 9.79 -25.49 0.71
C VAL A 168 9.75 -24.66 -0.55
N ILE A 169 8.62 -23.98 -0.84
CA ILE A 169 8.51 -23.03 -1.96
C ILE A 169 9.59 -21.96 -1.85
N GLN A 170 9.76 -21.37 -0.66
CA GLN A 170 10.79 -20.36 -0.41
C GLN A 170 12.19 -20.91 -0.70
N ARG A 171 12.53 -22.09 -0.16
CA ARG A 171 13.82 -22.73 -0.41
C ARG A 171 14.06 -23.04 -1.90
N MET A 172 13.02 -23.41 -2.65
CA MET A 172 13.14 -23.61 -4.09
C MET A 172 13.45 -22.30 -4.83
N VAL A 173 12.82 -21.19 -4.41
CA VAL A 173 13.13 -19.85 -4.93
C VAL A 173 14.57 -19.48 -4.62
N ASP A 174 15.01 -19.65 -3.37
CA ASP A 174 16.37 -19.30 -2.94
C ASP A 174 17.45 -20.05 -3.74
N LEU A 175 17.22 -21.33 -4.07
CA LEU A 175 18.11 -22.12 -4.90
C LEU A 175 18.13 -21.68 -6.38
N GLU A 176 17.04 -21.10 -6.87
CA GLU A 176 16.91 -20.66 -8.26
C GLU A 176 17.40 -19.21 -8.48
N ILE A 177 17.41 -18.38 -7.43
CA ILE A 177 17.85 -16.96 -7.50
C ILE A 177 19.22 -16.82 -8.22
N PRO A 178 20.29 -17.57 -7.85
CA PRO A 178 21.58 -17.44 -8.53
C PRO A 178 21.51 -17.72 -10.04
N SER A 179 20.72 -18.73 -10.46
CA SER A 179 20.49 -19.09 -11.86
C SER A 179 19.78 -17.95 -12.61
N VAL A 180 18.72 -17.41 -12.03
CA VAL A 180 17.95 -16.29 -12.60
C VAL A 180 18.80 -15.04 -12.73
N LEU A 181 19.58 -14.70 -11.70
CA LEU A 181 20.48 -13.53 -11.73
C LEU A 181 21.55 -13.67 -12.82
N LYS A 182 22.14 -14.86 -12.99
CA LYS A 182 23.11 -15.12 -14.06
C LYS A 182 22.50 -14.94 -15.46
N LYS A 183 21.26 -15.36 -15.66
CA LYS A 183 20.54 -15.24 -16.94
C LYS A 183 20.24 -13.79 -17.34
N HIS A 184 20.06 -12.91 -16.35
CA HIS A 184 19.76 -11.49 -16.55
C HIS A 184 20.99 -10.58 -16.44
N SER A 185 22.16 -11.15 -16.13
CA SER A 185 23.42 -10.40 -16.15
C SER A 185 23.83 -10.10 -17.59
N LEU A 186 23.95 -8.82 -17.93
CA LEU A 186 24.42 -8.40 -19.26
C LEU A 186 25.82 -9.00 -19.55
N PRO A 187 26.14 -9.38 -20.80
CA PRO A 187 27.48 -9.80 -21.17
C PRO A 187 28.48 -8.67 -20.85
N GLY A 188 29.39 -8.91 -19.89
CA GLY A 188 30.44 -7.95 -19.49
C GLY A 188 30.29 -7.30 -18.11
N SER A 189 29.21 -7.57 -17.38
CA SER A 189 29.06 -7.13 -15.98
C SER A 189 29.75 -8.12 -15.04
N THR A 190 30.97 -7.82 -14.57
CA THR A 190 31.62 -8.56 -13.47
C THR A 190 30.78 -8.40 -12.21
N ASN A 191 30.11 -9.48 -11.82
CA ASN A 191 29.15 -9.54 -10.73
C ASN A 191 29.85 -9.65 -9.35
N ASP A 192 30.80 -8.75 -9.08
CA ASP A 192 31.66 -8.73 -7.87
C ASP A 192 31.23 -7.62 -6.87
N LYS A 193 29.94 -7.26 -6.83
CA LYS A 193 29.47 -6.12 -6.02
C LYS A 193 28.69 -6.45 -4.75
N TYR A 194 28.52 -7.71 -4.41
CA TYR A 194 27.94 -8.09 -3.12
C TYR A 194 28.74 -9.25 -2.53
N PRO A 195 29.73 -9.00 -1.65
CA PRO A 195 30.33 -10.08 -0.88
C PRO A 195 29.22 -10.69 0.00
N GLU A 196 29.05 -12.01 -0.10
CA GLU A 196 28.24 -12.76 0.85
C GLU A 196 28.81 -12.49 2.25
N GLY A 197 28.01 -11.84 3.10
CA GLY A 197 28.41 -11.46 4.46
C GLY A 197 28.64 -12.69 5.34
N GLU A 198 29.74 -12.64 6.10
CA GLU A 198 30.09 -13.53 7.22
C GLU A 198 29.08 -13.46 8.37
#